data_AF-A0A0V0H6W0-F1
#
_entry.id   AF-A0A0V0H6W0-F1
#
_cell.length_a   1.000
_cell.length_b   1.000
_cell.length_c   1.000
_cell.angle_alpha   90.00
_cell.angle_beta   90.00
_cell.angle_gamma   90.00
#
_symmetry.space_group_name_H-M   'P 1'
#
loop_
_entity.id
_entity.type
_entity.pdbx_description
1 polymer ?
#
loop_
_entity_poly.entity_id
_entity_poly.type
_entity_poly.pdbx_seq_one_letter_code
_entity_poly.pdbx_strand_id
1 'polypeptide(L)'
;MDSCCFDNSMNDLNPKPFSHKDPYQQFEICPYDLGGFYAKSVAYDGVPPKFLRKKGWHVNSIHSLKVNLKEAQGLQLSSQPSDSDTPELNIQASSKRSVPIILGKWYSPCVLVKERKIKTKEQMNKSLFYEVTLKCWWEQIFSCENVTRRNRAHVEVDARVRKLLTLISGTEAVKDEEGSGAFVWFRVKEEYRNKCTLEKVGLHSGVIEKMRWIQERRGWFDGGES
;
A
#
# COMPACT_ATOMS: atom_id res chain seq x y z
N MET A 1 11.51 55.21 -2.15
CA MET A 1 11.85 54.18 -3.15
C MET A 1 11.56 52.86 -2.49
N ASP A 2 10.33 52.38 -2.68
CA ASP A 2 9.84 51.18 -2.03
C ASP A 2 10.59 49.97 -2.58
N SER A 3 11.28 49.28 -1.68
CA SER A 3 11.92 48.01 -1.98
C SER A 3 10.83 47.00 -2.31
N CYS A 4 10.68 46.71 -3.61
CA CYS A 4 9.84 45.63 -4.09
C CYS A 4 10.36 44.30 -3.56
N CYS A 5 9.86 43.86 -2.40
CA CYS A 5 10.14 42.56 -1.78
C CYS A 5 9.47 41.39 -2.55
N PHE A 6 9.65 41.30 -3.86
CA PHE A 6 9.29 40.13 -4.67
C PHE A 6 10.44 39.13 -4.76
N ASP A 7 11.52 39.35 -4.03
CA ASP A 7 12.72 38.51 -4.13
C ASP A 7 12.55 37.22 -3.34
N ASN A 8 11.78 36.32 -3.94
CA ASN A 8 11.67 34.91 -3.59
C ASN A 8 12.95 34.18 -4.07
N SER A 9 14.13 34.73 -3.76
CA SER A 9 15.45 34.32 -4.27
C SER A 9 16.12 33.20 -3.46
N MET A 10 15.39 32.62 -2.50
CA MET A 10 15.81 31.33 -1.94
C MET A 10 15.62 30.25 -2.99
N ASN A 11 16.73 29.74 -3.51
CA ASN A 11 16.75 28.58 -4.37
C ASN A 11 16.22 27.36 -3.59
N ASP A 12 15.27 26.65 -4.19
CA ASP A 12 14.78 25.40 -3.62
C ASP A 12 15.93 24.37 -3.60
N LEU A 13 16.08 23.68 -2.47
CA LEU A 13 17.00 22.55 -2.38
C LEU A 13 16.54 21.41 -3.30
N ASN A 14 17.48 20.55 -3.68
CA ASN A 14 17.15 19.35 -4.45
C ASN A 14 16.09 18.50 -3.72
N PRO A 15 15.07 17.97 -4.43
CA PRO A 15 14.04 17.15 -3.83
C PRO A 15 14.64 15.95 -3.08
N LYS A 16 14.17 15.74 -1.85
CA LYS A 16 14.49 14.56 -1.05
C LYS A 16 13.48 13.44 -1.32
N PRO A 17 13.82 12.16 -1.04
CA PRO A 17 12.85 11.08 -1.06
C PRO A 17 11.64 11.40 -0.17
N PHE A 18 10.46 11.07 -0.67
CA PHE A 18 9.21 11.26 0.08
C PHE A 18 9.26 10.57 1.44
N SER A 19 8.92 11.32 2.50
CA SER A 19 8.77 10.82 3.85
C SER A 19 7.55 11.46 4.50
N HIS A 20 6.50 10.68 4.73
CA HIS A 20 5.27 11.18 5.38
C HIS A 20 5.51 11.59 6.85
N LYS A 21 6.58 11.13 7.51
CA LYS A 21 6.92 11.49 8.90
C LYS A 21 7.80 12.74 8.98
N ASP A 22 8.32 13.23 7.86
CA ASP A 22 9.19 14.40 7.81
C ASP A 22 8.34 15.69 7.82
N PRO A 23 8.34 16.48 8.92
CA PRO A 23 7.52 17.69 9.00
C PRO A 23 7.94 18.76 7.98
N TYR A 24 9.16 18.70 7.45
CA TYR A 24 9.62 19.60 6.38
C TYR A 24 9.03 19.28 5.00
N GLN A 25 8.40 18.11 4.85
CA GLN A 25 7.67 17.72 3.64
C GLN A 25 6.14 17.87 3.79
N GLN A 26 5.68 18.35 4.94
CA GLN A 26 4.27 18.59 5.23
C GLN A 26 3.95 20.08 5.15
N PHE A 27 2.83 20.39 4.50
CA PHE A 27 2.39 21.76 4.28
C PHE A 27 0.90 21.91 4.56
N GLU A 28 0.54 22.99 5.21
CA GLU A 28 -0.84 23.42 5.38
C GLU A 28 -1.23 24.32 4.20
N ILE A 29 -2.32 24.00 3.52
CA ILE A 29 -2.88 24.82 2.45
C ILE A 29 -3.84 25.82 3.07
N CYS A 30 -3.53 27.11 2.94
CA CYS A 30 -4.31 28.20 3.50
C CYS A 30 -5.00 29.00 2.37
N PRO A 31 -6.25 29.46 2.58
CA PRO A 31 -6.88 30.40 1.66
C PRO A 31 -6.13 31.74 1.66
N TYR A 32 -6.07 32.40 0.52
CA TYR A 32 -5.52 33.74 0.40
C TYR A 32 -6.65 34.76 0.21
N ASP A 33 -6.63 35.86 0.98
CA ASP A 33 -7.73 36.83 1.03
C ASP A 33 -8.03 37.49 -0.33
N LEU A 34 -7.01 37.62 -1.20
CA LEU A 34 -7.17 38.14 -2.57
C LEU A 34 -7.50 37.05 -3.61
N GLY A 35 -7.87 35.85 -3.14
CA GLY A 35 -8.24 34.69 -3.97
C GLY A 35 -7.13 33.67 -4.13
N GLY A 36 -7.52 32.39 -4.26
CA GLY A 36 -6.59 31.26 -4.38
C GLY A 36 -6.02 30.82 -3.04
N PHE A 37 -4.81 30.26 -3.08
CA PHE A 37 -4.18 29.60 -1.94
C PHE A 37 -2.70 29.98 -1.80
N TYR A 38 -2.15 29.69 -0.62
CA TYR A 38 -0.73 29.61 -0.36
C TYR A 38 -0.48 28.44 0.60
N ALA A 39 0.77 28.00 0.72
CA ALA A 39 1.13 26.95 1.66
C ALA A 39 2.03 27.50 2.79
N LYS A 40 1.85 26.97 3.99
CA LYS A 40 2.76 27.12 5.14
C LYS A 40 3.43 25.78 5.43
N SER A 41 4.67 25.78 5.89
CA SER A 41 5.28 24.54 6.39
C SER A 41 4.71 24.21 7.76
N VAL A 42 4.56 22.91 8.04
CA VAL A 42 4.25 22.42 9.38
C VAL A 42 5.45 22.56 10.30
N ALA A 43 6.67 22.44 9.79
CA ALA A 43 7.88 22.76 10.53
C ALA A 43 7.99 24.27 10.78
N TYR A 44 8.35 24.68 12.00
CA TYR A 44 8.38 26.09 12.39
C TYR A 44 9.38 26.94 11.59
N ASP A 45 10.48 26.32 11.16
CA ASP A 45 11.55 26.89 10.32
C ASP A 45 11.49 26.37 8.87
N GLY A 46 10.45 25.62 8.53
CA GLY A 46 10.28 25.05 7.20
C GLY A 46 9.86 26.11 6.19
N VAL A 47 10.54 26.11 5.04
CA VAL A 47 10.21 26.99 3.91
C VAL A 47 9.61 26.12 2.80
N PRO A 48 8.33 26.32 2.42
CA PRO A 48 7.73 25.56 1.33
C PRO A 48 8.44 25.79 0.00
N PRO A 49 8.43 24.82 -0.92
CA PRO A 49 8.93 25.01 -2.28
C PRO A 49 8.33 26.24 -2.96
N LYS A 50 9.07 26.86 -3.89
CA LYS A 50 8.69 28.12 -4.53
C LYS A 50 7.27 28.12 -5.11
N PHE A 51 6.85 27.00 -5.68
CA PHE A 51 5.52 26.86 -6.28
C PHE A 51 4.38 26.81 -5.25
N LEU A 52 4.64 26.36 -4.02
CA LEU A 52 3.66 26.30 -2.93
C LEU A 52 3.65 27.58 -2.08
N ARG A 53 4.82 28.22 -1.88
CA ARG A 53 4.92 29.45 -1.09
C ARG A 53 4.36 30.69 -1.80
N LYS A 54 4.30 30.67 -3.14
CA LYS A 54 3.73 31.78 -3.92
C LYS A 54 2.28 32.00 -3.51
N LYS A 55 1.87 33.22 -3.21
CA LYS A 55 0.48 33.50 -2.83
C LYS A 55 -0.43 33.56 -4.06
N GLY A 56 -1.67 33.10 -3.90
CA GLY A 56 -2.71 33.17 -4.92
C GLY A 56 -2.60 32.12 -6.02
N TRP A 57 -1.97 30.97 -5.77
CA TRP A 57 -2.08 29.86 -6.73
C TRP A 57 -3.48 29.22 -6.66
N HIS A 58 -3.93 28.65 -7.76
CA HIS A 58 -5.24 28.02 -7.86
C HIS A 58 -5.09 26.52 -8.15
N VAL A 59 -6.03 25.72 -7.62
CA VAL A 59 -6.16 24.31 -7.98
C VAL A 59 -7.19 24.21 -9.09
N ASN A 60 -6.76 23.73 -10.25
CA ASN A 60 -7.65 23.48 -11.37
C ASN A 60 -7.98 21.99 -11.40
N SER A 61 -9.27 21.65 -11.45
CA SER A 61 -9.71 20.30 -11.74
C SER A 61 -9.50 20.02 -13.23
N ILE A 62 -8.49 19.22 -13.55
CA ILE A 62 -8.22 18.82 -14.93
C ILE A 62 -9.08 17.59 -15.25
N HIS A 63 -10.14 17.78 -16.04
CA HIS A 63 -10.98 16.67 -16.53
C HIS A 63 -10.25 15.69 -17.48
N SER A 64 -9.06 16.06 -17.99
CA SER A 64 -8.32 15.27 -18.98
C SER A 64 -7.39 14.21 -18.41
N LEU A 65 -7.17 14.17 -17.09
CA LEU A 65 -6.62 13.00 -16.42
C LEU A 65 -7.72 11.93 -16.40
N LYS A 66 -7.95 11.29 -17.55
CA LYS A 66 -8.83 10.11 -17.69
C LYS A 66 -8.19 8.93 -16.97
N VAL A 67 -8.09 9.03 -15.65
CA VAL A 67 -7.66 7.93 -14.80
C VAL A 67 -8.85 6.99 -14.73
N ASN A 68 -8.80 5.89 -15.47
CA ASN A 68 -9.83 4.85 -15.45
C ASN A 68 -9.70 4.03 -14.16
N LEU A 69 -10.01 4.66 -13.03
CA LEU A 69 -10.08 3.99 -11.74
C LEU A 69 -11.40 3.23 -11.66
N LYS A 70 -11.32 1.97 -11.26
CA LYS A 70 -12.49 1.17 -10.94
C LYS A 70 -12.96 1.54 -9.54
N GLU A 71 -14.14 1.07 -9.15
CA GLU A 71 -14.61 1.27 -7.79
C GLU A 71 -13.64 0.65 -6.76
N ALA A 72 -13.34 1.43 -5.73
CA ALA A 72 -12.47 1.07 -4.62
C ALA A 72 -13.00 1.73 -3.35
N GLN A 73 -13.88 1.03 -2.63
CA GLN A 73 -14.59 1.54 -1.46
C GLN A 73 -13.69 1.73 -0.22
N GLY A 74 -12.40 1.41 -0.33
CA GLY A 74 -11.46 1.47 0.78
C GLY A 74 -11.54 0.22 1.64
N LEU A 75 -11.61 0.41 2.96
CA LEU A 75 -11.67 -0.68 3.92
C LEU A 75 -13.12 -1.07 4.17
N GLN A 76 -13.44 -2.35 4.00
CA GLN A 76 -14.73 -2.93 4.38
C GLN A 76 -14.69 -3.22 5.88
N LEU A 77 -14.75 -2.16 6.69
CA LEU A 77 -14.83 -2.25 8.15
C LEU A 77 -16.30 -2.18 8.54
N SER A 78 -16.91 -3.32 8.90
CA SER A 78 -18.08 -3.27 9.78
C SER A 78 -17.59 -2.83 11.17
N SER A 79 -18.41 -2.03 11.86
CA SER A 79 -18.10 -1.48 13.19
C SER A 79 -18.00 -2.55 14.28
N GLN A 80 -18.50 -3.75 14.02
CA GLN A 80 -18.28 -4.97 14.81
C GLN A 80 -17.68 -6.05 13.89
N PRO A 81 -16.76 -6.89 14.40
CA PRO A 81 -16.42 -8.14 13.73
C PRO A 81 -17.68 -9.02 13.70
N SER A 82 -18.44 -8.93 12.61
CA SER A 82 -19.59 -9.80 12.34
C SER A 82 -19.11 -11.05 11.60
N ASP A 83 -19.90 -12.12 11.61
CA ASP A 83 -19.57 -13.37 10.90
C ASP A 83 -19.25 -13.18 9.41
N SER A 84 -19.71 -12.08 8.79
CA SER A 84 -19.41 -11.67 7.40
C SER A 84 -17.95 -11.30 7.14
N ASP A 85 -17.17 -11.05 8.19
CA ASP A 85 -15.78 -10.61 8.09
C ASP A 85 -14.76 -11.74 7.99
N THR A 86 -15.24 -12.97 8.14
CA THR A 86 -14.50 -14.21 7.99
C THR A 86 -14.97 -14.89 6.70
N PRO A 87 -14.06 -15.37 5.83
CA PRO A 87 -14.49 -16.09 4.64
C PRO A 87 -15.33 -17.30 5.06
N GLU A 88 -16.39 -17.62 4.33
CA GLU A 88 -17.13 -18.85 4.57
C GLU A 88 -16.18 -20.05 4.42
N LEU A 89 -16.23 -20.99 5.36
CA LEU A 89 -15.45 -22.22 5.31
C LEU A 89 -16.09 -23.21 4.31
N ASN A 90 -16.17 -22.78 3.05
CA ASN A 90 -16.64 -23.59 1.93
C ASN A 90 -15.46 -23.91 1.02
N ILE A 91 -14.74 -24.96 1.38
CA ILE A 91 -13.60 -25.47 0.62
C ILE A 91 -14.12 -26.57 -0.30
N GLN A 92 -14.20 -26.30 -1.59
CA GLN A 92 -14.64 -27.28 -2.59
C GLN A 92 -13.65 -28.45 -2.66
N ALA A 93 -14.13 -29.68 -2.88
CA ALA A 93 -13.27 -30.86 -2.95
C ALA A 93 -12.15 -30.79 -4.02
N SER A 94 -12.31 -29.93 -5.03
CA SER A 94 -11.32 -29.68 -6.10
C SER A 94 -10.28 -28.61 -5.76
N SER A 95 -10.45 -27.85 -4.67
CA SER A 95 -9.59 -26.72 -4.27
C SER A 95 -9.13 -26.88 -2.83
N LYS A 96 -7.87 -26.55 -2.54
CA LYS A 96 -7.39 -26.45 -1.15
C LYS A 96 -7.70 -25.09 -0.51
N ARG A 97 -8.37 -24.18 -1.22
CA ARG A 97 -8.68 -22.82 -0.75
C ARG A 97 -10.15 -22.49 -0.90
N SER A 98 -10.69 -21.75 0.07
CA SER A 98 -12.02 -21.14 -0.04
C SER A 98 -12.02 -19.99 -1.06
N VAL A 99 -13.21 -19.51 -1.38
CA VAL A 99 -13.36 -18.25 -2.11
C VAL A 99 -12.78 -17.12 -1.26
N PRO A 100 -11.89 -16.26 -1.82
CA PRO A 100 -11.31 -15.16 -1.07
C PRO A 100 -12.31 -14.03 -0.89
N ILE A 101 -12.38 -13.48 0.32
CA ILE A 101 -13.07 -12.22 0.61
C ILE A 101 -12.09 -11.05 0.45
N ILE A 102 -12.61 -9.90 0.02
CA ILE A 102 -11.84 -8.65 -0.11
C ILE A 102 -12.04 -7.84 1.17
N LEU A 103 -11.01 -7.79 2.02
CA LEU A 103 -11.03 -6.99 3.26
C LEU A 103 -10.91 -5.49 2.97
N GLY A 104 -10.22 -5.15 1.89
CA GLY A 104 -10.15 -3.78 1.43
C GLY A 104 -9.54 -3.66 0.05
N LYS A 105 -9.97 -2.62 -0.65
CA LYS A 105 -9.50 -2.26 -1.98
C LYS A 105 -9.38 -0.74 -2.06
N TRP A 106 -8.19 -0.24 -2.33
CA TRP A 106 -7.92 1.19 -2.43
C TRP A 106 -6.88 1.49 -3.51
N TYR A 107 -6.81 2.76 -3.90
CA TYR A 107 -5.75 3.26 -4.77
C TYR A 107 -4.68 3.95 -3.93
N SER A 108 -3.43 3.52 -4.10
CA SER A 108 -2.27 4.14 -3.48
C SER A 108 -1.57 5.04 -4.52
N PRO A 109 -1.32 6.32 -4.23
CA PRO A 109 -0.54 7.17 -5.11
C PRO A 109 0.88 6.61 -5.32
N CYS A 110 1.48 6.89 -6.48
CA CYS A 110 2.84 6.47 -6.84
C CYS A 110 3.95 7.01 -5.90
N VAL A 111 3.68 7.97 -5.02
CA VAL A 111 4.66 8.38 -4.00
C VAL A 111 4.81 7.34 -2.87
N LEU A 112 3.78 6.48 -2.68
CA LEU A 112 3.76 5.40 -1.68
C LEU A 112 4.10 4.03 -2.28
N VAL A 113 4.32 3.94 -3.60
CA VAL A 113 4.69 2.72 -4.31
C VAL A 113 5.89 3.02 -5.21
N LYS A 114 6.96 2.25 -5.15
CA LYS A 114 8.17 2.47 -5.98
C LYS A 114 8.47 1.30 -6.88
N GLU A 115 8.73 1.56 -8.15
CA GLU A 115 9.27 0.57 -9.08
C GLU A 115 10.79 0.75 -9.20
N ARG A 116 11.60 -0.27 -8.85
CA ARG A 116 13.07 -0.10 -8.73
C ARG A 116 13.75 0.42 -10.00
N LYS A 117 13.23 0.03 -11.18
CA LYS A 117 13.87 0.29 -12.48
C LYS A 117 13.37 1.55 -13.19
N ILE A 118 12.44 2.30 -12.60
CA ILE A 118 11.78 3.44 -13.26
C ILE A 118 12.07 4.73 -12.50
N LYS A 119 12.37 5.81 -13.23
CA LYS A 119 12.54 7.15 -12.62
C LYS A 119 11.19 7.68 -12.15
N THR A 120 11.14 8.40 -11.05
CA THR A 120 9.87 8.92 -10.46
C THR A 120 8.99 9.67 -11.47
N LYS A 121 9.58 10.52 -12.33
CA LYS A 121 8.83 11.25 -13.36
C LYS A 121 8.17 10.32 -14.39
N GLU A 122 8.89 9.27 -14.81
CA GLU A 122 8.38 8.27 -15.75
C GLU A 122 7.29 7.42 -15.10
N GLN A 123 7.50 7.02 -13.84
CA GLN A 123 6.50 6.30 -13.06
C GLN A 123 5.22 7.11 -12.91
N MET A 124 5.31 8.40 -12.57
CA MET A 124 4.16 9.30 -12.48
C MET A 124 3.40 9.39 -13.80
N ASN A 125 4.10 9.48 -14.93
CA ASN A 125 3.46 9.55 -16.24
C ASN A 125 2.76 8.24 -16.63
N LYS A 126 3.33 7.10 -16.24
CA LYS A 126 2.81 5.77 -16.57
C LYS A 126 1.68 5.33 -15.64
N SER A 127 1.82 5.58 -14.35
CA SER A 127 0.95 5.03 -13.30
C SER A 127 0.94 5.95 -12.08
N LEU A 128 0.01 6.91 -12.07
CA LEU A 128 -0.19 7.82 -10.93
C LEU A 128 -0.71 7.10 -9.68
N PHE A 129 -1.53 6.08 -9.88
CA PHE A 129 -2.19 5.31 -8.82
C PHE A 129 -2.00 3.82 -9.04
N TYR A 130 -1.77 3.10 -7.96
CA TYR A 130 -1.65 1.65 -7.91
C TYR A 130 -2.85 1.08 -7.18
N GLU A 131 -3.47 0.05 -7.74
CA GLU A 131 -4.51 -0.70 -7.03
C GLU A 131 -3.85 -1.58 -5.96
N VAL A 132 -4.33 -1.44 -4.73
CA VAL A 132 -3.88 -2.22 -3.59
C VAL A 132 -5.09 -2.95 -3.01
N THR A 133 -5.00 -4.27 -2.94
CA THR A 133 -6.10 -5.12 -2.47
C THR A 133 -5.60 -6.03 -1.36
N LEU A 134 -6.32 -6.03 -0.24
CA LEU A 134 -6.13 -6.97 0.86
C LEU A 134 -7.22 -8.03 0.80
N LYS A 135 -6.81 -9.30 0.70
CA LYS A 135 -7.72 -10.46 0.61
C LYS A 135 -7.48 -11.44 1.76
N CYS A 136 -8.51 -12.18 2.13
CA CYS A 136 -8.45 -13.25 3.12
C CYS A 136 -9.20 -14.48 2.58
N TRP A 137 -8.69 -15.68 2.87
CA TRP A 137 -9.30 -16.96 2.51
C TRP A 137 -8.89 -18.04 3.51
N TRP A 138 -9.64 -19.12 3.57
CA TRP A 138 -9.24 -20.35 4.26
C TRP A 138 -8.39 -21.21 3.34
N GLU A 139 -7.31 -21.78 3.88
CA GLU A 139 -6.49 -22.79 3.22
C GLU A 139 -6.56 -24.09 4.01
N GLN A 140 -6.96 -25.18 3.34
CA GLN A 140 -7.02 -26.50 3.91
C GLN A 140 -5.61 -27.04 4.11
N ILE A 141 -5.23 -27.17 5.37
CA ILE A 141 -3.95 -27.72 5.79
C ILE A 141 -4.00 -29.25 5.96
N PHE A 142 -5.19 -29.78 6.25
CA PHE A 142 -5.43 -31.20 6.47
C PHE A 142 -6.90 -31.55 6.22
N SER A 143 -7.16 -32.77 5.76
CA SER A 143 -8.49 -33.37 5.69
C SER A 143 -8.38 -34.88 5.89
N CYS A 144 -9.29 -35.44 6.67
CA CYS A 144 -9.40 -36.89 6.86
C CYS A 144 -10.87 -37.27 6.90
N GLU A 145 -11.22 -38.39 6.28
CA GLU A 145 -12.56 -38.96 6.38
C GLU A 145 -12.69 -39.72 7.70
N ASN A 146 -13.79 -39.49 8.40
CA ASN A 146 -14.04 -40.15 9.67
C ASN A 146 -14.55 -41.58 9.43
N VAL A 147 -13.64 -42.55 9.31
CA VAL A 147 -14.00 -43.96 9.16
C VAL A 147 -14.36 -44.53 10.54
N THR A 148 -15.65 -44.54 10.87
CA THR A 148 -16.10 -45.17 12.11
C THR A 148 -15.82 -46.67 12.07
N ARG A 149 -14.92 -47.16 12.95
CA ARG A 149 -15.27 -48.08 14.05
C ARG A 149 -14.01 -48.53 14.83
N ARG A 150 -14.02 -48.22 16.13
CA ARG A 150 -13.36 -48.89 17.27
C ARG A 150 -12.05 -48.37 17.86
N ASN A 151 -11.41 -47.30 17.37
CA ASN A 151 -10.38 -46.64 18.16
C ASN A 151 -10.51 -45.13 18.06
N ARG A 152 -10.28 -44.41 19.18
CA ARG A 152 -10.17 -42.95 19.19
C ARG A 152 -9.00 -42.60 18.27
N ALA A 153 -9.29 -42.24 17.03
CA ALA A 153 -8.29 -41.82 16.07
C ALA A 153 -7.81 -40.43 16.49
N HIS A 154 -6.74 -40.40 17.28
CA HIS A 154 -5.98 -39.17 17.51
C HIS A 154 -5.23 -38.86 16.22
N VAL A 155 -5.51 -37.71 15.62
CA VAL A 155 -4.81 -37.24 14.42
C VAL A 155 -3.96 -36.05 14.85
N GLU A 156 -2.66 -36.23 14.80
CA GLU A 156 -1.70 -35.16 14.99
C GLU A 156 -1.35 -34.55 13.63
N VAL A 157 -1.46 -33.23 13.53
CA VAL A 157 -1.18 -32.49 12.30
C VAL A 157 -0.06 -31.51 12.59
N ASP A 158 1.13 -31.82 12.09
CA ASP A 158 2.24 -30.87 11.97
C ASP A 158 2.29 -30.36 10.53
N ALA A 159 1.98 -29.07 10.34
CA ALA A 159 1.94 -28.45 9.03
C ALA A 159 2.58 -27.06 9.07
N ARG A 160 3.53 -26.83 8.17
CA ARG A 160 4.09 -25.49 7.92
C ARG A 160 3.21 -24.75 6.92
N VAL A 161 2.55 -23.69 7.37
CA VAL A 161 1.59 -22.94 6.57
C VAL A 161 2.12 -21.55 6.29
N ARG A 162 2.06 -21.11 5.03
CA ARG A 162 2.38 -19.74 4.65
C ARG A 162 1.22 -18.83 5.05
N LYS A 163 1.42 -18.02 6.10
CA LYS A 163 0.39 -17.13 6.65
C LYS A 163 0.06 -15.91 5.78
N LEU A 164 1.01 -15.46 4.95
CA LEU A 164 0.86 -14.27 4.11
C LEU A 164 1.35 -14.57 2.70
N LEU A 165 0.53 -14.23 1.72
CA LEU A 165 0.86 -14.30 0.30
C LEU A 165 0.83 -12.89 -0.29
N THR A 166 1.94 -12.48 -0.90
CA THR A 166 2.04 -11.21 -1.63
C THR A 166 2.01 -11.48 -3.12
N LEU A 167 1.17 -10.74 -3.84
CA LEU A 167 1.07 -10.81 -5.30
C LEU A 167 1.40 -9.44 -5.90
N ILE A 168 2.28 -9.41 -6.90
CA ILE A 168 2.48 -8.25 -7.77
C ILE A 168 1.90 -8.61 -9.13
N SER A 169 0.91 -7.86 -9.60
CA SER A 169 0.27 -8.08 -10.90
C SER A 169 -0.25 -9.51 -11.11
N GLY A 170 -0.60 -10.22 -10.03
CA GLY A 170 -1.08 -11.60 -10.05
C GLY A 170 0.00 -12.67 -9.83
N THR A 171 1.28 -12.31 -9.82
CA THR A 171 2.40 -13.24 -9.64
C THR A 171 2.90 -13.23 -8.21
N GLU A 172 3.20 -14.41 -7.66
CA GLU A 172 3.74 -14.53 -6.31
C GLU A 172 5.07 -13.76 -6.16
N ALA A 173 5.09 -12.86 -5.17
CA ALA A 173 6.25 -12.06 -4.84
C ALA A 173 6.78 -12.45 -3.47
N VAL A 174 8.10 -12.45 -3.33
CA VAL A 174 8.76 -12.66 -2.04
C VAL A 174 9.23 -11.33 -1.47
N LYS A 175 9.10 -11.16 -0.15
CA LYS A 175 9.67 -10.02 0.55
C LYS A 175 11.19 -10.05 0.37
N ASP A 176 11.75 -8.89 0.04
CA ASP A 176 13.18 -8.72 -0.16
C ASP A 176 13.81 -8.14 1.11
N GLU A 177 14.78 -8.85 1.69
CA GLU A 177 15.45 -8.47 2.94
C GLU A 177 16.44 -7.32 2.75
N GLU A 178 16.87 -7.07 1.51
CA GLU A 178 17.82 -6.01 1.16
C GLU A 178 17.19 -4.59 1.20
N GLY A 179 15.95 -4.46 1.66
CA GLY A 179 15.22 -3.20 1.72
C GLY A 179 15.62 -2.36 2.93
N SER A 180 16.33 -1.25 2.73
CA SER A 180 16.51 -0.21 3.74
C SER A 180 15.59 1.00 3.49
N GLY A 181 15.15 1.66 4.57
CA GLY A 181 14.36 2.90 4.54
C GLY A 181 12.86 2.72 4.76
N ALA A 182 12.06 3.66 4.23
CA ALA A 182 10.60 3.75 4.47
C ALA A 182 9.74 2.80 3.61
N PHE A 183 10.35 1.92 2.81
CA PHE A 183 9.65 1.02 1.88
C PHE A 183 10.02 -0.42 2.16
N VAL A 184 9.02 -1.29 2.20
CA VAL A 184 9.22 -2.74 2.16
C VAL A 184 9.20 -3.18 0.71
N TRP A 185 10.24 -3.89 0.31
CA TRP A 185 10.41 -4.30 -1.07
C TRP A 185 9.95 -5.73 -1.28
N PHE A 186 9.34 -5.97 -2.43
CA PHE A 186 8.89 -7.27 -2.90
C PHE A 186 9.47 -7.51 -4.27
N ARG A 187 9.94 -8.72 -4.52
CA ARG A 187 10.49 -9.14 -5.82
C ARG A 187 9.69 -10.29 -6.40
N VAL A 188 9.38 -10.17 -7.68
CA VAL A 188 8.91 -11.27 -8.51
C VAL A 188 10.09 -11.74 -9.34
N LYS A 189 10.31 -13.05 -9.36
CA LYS A 189 11.28 -13.69 -10.24
C LYS A 189 10.49 -14.46 -11.28
N GLU A 190 10.45 -13.94 -12.50
CA GLU A 190 9.83 -14.62 -13.63
C GLU A 190 10.93 -15.14 -14.54
N GLU A 191 10.96 -16.46 -14.75
CA GLU A 191 11.91 -17.13 -15.63
C GLU A 191 11.16 -17.61 -16.87
N TYR A 192 11.42 -16.96 -18.02
CA TYR A 192 10.86 -17.37 -19.30
C TYR A 192 11.94 -17.39 -20.38
N ARG A 193 12.08 -18.52 -21.08
CA ARG A 193 12.99 -18.70 -22.24
C ARG A 193 14.38 -18.07 -22.03
N ASN A 194 15.07 -18.42 -20.94
CA ASN A 194 16.40 -17.91 -20.57
C ASN A 194 16.49 -16.39 -20.28
N LYS A 195 15.37 -15.69 -20.10
CA LYS A 195 15.33 -14.32 -19.56
C LYS A 195 14.76 -14.37 -18.14
N CYS A 196 15.51 -13.81 -17.20
CA CYS A 196 15.04 -13.58 -15.83
C CYS A 196 14.57 -12.13 -15.72
N THR A 197 13.26 -11.90 -15.73
CA THR A 197 12.68 -10.59 -15.40
C THR A 197 12.54 -10.50 -13.88
N LEU A 198 13.37 -9.65 -13.28
CA LEU A 198 13.23 -9.28 -11.87
C LEU A 198 12.45 -7.97 -11.80
N GLU A 199 11.17 -8.08 -11.44
CA GLU A 199 10.33 -6.96 -11.06
C GLU A 199 10.47 -6.75 -9.56
N LYS A 200 10.73 -5.51 -9.14
CA LYS A 200 10.87 -5.17 -7.72
C LYS A 200 10.02 -3.94 -7.43
N VAL A 201 9.02 -4.12 -6.57
CA VAL A 201 8.07 -3.08 -6.15
C VAL A 201 8.24 -2.85 -4.66
N GLY A 202 8.40 -1.59 -4.28
CA GLY A 202 8.45 -1.14 -2.89
C GLY A 202 7.10 -0.58 -2.50
N LEU A 203 6.50 -1.09 -1.43
CA LEU A 203 5.31 -0.49 -0.82
C LEU A 203 5.73 0.22 0.47
N HIS A 204 5.27 1.45 0.64
CA HIS A 204 5.63 2.27 1.79
C HIS A 204 5.17 1.62 3.11
N SER A 205 6.03 1.64 4.13
CA SER A 205 5.84 0.87 5.38
C SER A 205 4.53 1.23 6.10
N GLY A 206 4.16 2.51 6.13
CA GLY A 206 2.90 2.94 6.75
C GLY A 206 1.64 2.35 6.10
N VAL A 207 1.69 1.98 4.81
CA VAL A 207 0.59 1.27 4.15
C VAL A 207 0.52 -0.18 4.64
N ILE A 208 1.67 -0.83 4.78
CA ILE A 208 1.78 -2.22 5.28
C ILE A 208 1.40 -2.32 6.75
N GLU A 209 1.86 -1.38 7.58
CA GLU A 209 1.49 -1.30 9.00
C GLU A 209 -0.03 -1.19 9.14
N LYS A 210 -0.67 -0.38 8.29
CA LYS A 210 -2.14 -0.26 8.28
C LYS A 210 -2.83 -1.55 7.81
N MET A 211 -2.29 -2.24 6.80
CA MET A 211 -2.79 -3.57 6.40
C MET A 211 -2.69 -4.58 7.54
N ARG A 212 -1.54 -4.64 8.21
CA ARG A 212 -1.27 -5.52 9.34
C ARG A 212 -2.25 -5.27 10.48
N TRP A 213 -2.47 -4.00 10.83
CA TRP A 213 -3.43 -3.64 11.88
C TRP A 213 -4.86 -4.11 11.57
N ILE A 214 -5.29 -4.07 10.30
CA ILE A 214 -6.60 -4.61 9.88
C ILE A 214 -6.64 -6.13 10.07
N GLN A 215 -5.56 -6.83 9.71
CA GLN A 215 -5.45 -8.27 9.92
C GLN A 215 -5.50 -8.62 11.41
N GLU A 216 -4.76 -7.89 12.26
CA GLU A 216 -4.71 -8.08 13.72
C GLU A 216 -6.07 -7.90 14.40
N ARG A 217 -6.84 -6.89 14.00
CA ARG A 217 -8.21 -6.71 14.50
C ARG A 217 -9.15 -7.88 14.18
N ARG A 218 -8.81 -8.70 13.18
CA ARG A 218 -9.55 -9.90 12.78
C ARG A 218 -8.93 -11.19 13.32
N GLY A 219 -8.09 -11.08 14.35
CA GLY A 219 -7.49 -12.23 15.04
C GLY A 219 -6.29 -12.85 14.31
N TRP A 220 -5.74 -12.17 13.29
CA TRP A 220 -4.49 -12.60 12.68
C TRP A 220 -3.30 -12.05 13.46
N PHE A 221 -2.42 -12.92 13.93
CA PHE A 221 -1.20 -12.50 14.62
C PHE A 221 0.01 -13.02 13.85
N ASP A 222 1.02 -12.17 13.66
CA ASP A 222 2.27 -12.53 12.97
C ASP A 222 2.95 -13.73 13.68
N GLY A 223 2.66 -13.93 14.96
CA GLY A 223 3.28 -14.96 15.78
C GLY A 223 4.76 -14.65 15.88
N GLY A 224 5.10 -13.63 16.65
CA GLY A 224 6.48 -13.46 17.07
C GLY A 224 6.92 -14.74 17.76
N GLU A 225 8.06 -15.30 17.32
CA GLU A 225 8.75 -16.34 18.06
C GLU A 225 8.89 -15.83 19.50
N SER A 226 8.20 -16.51 20.42
CA SER A 226 8.39 -16.33 21.86
C SER A 226 9.51 -17.23 22.34
#